data_AF-A0A354ZIY2-F1
#
_entry.id   AF-A0A354ZIY2-F1
#
_cell.length_a   1.000
_cell.length_b   1.000
_cell.length_c   1.000
_cell.angle_alpha   90.00
_cell.angle_beta   90.00
_cell.angle_gamma   90.00
#
_symmetry.space_group_name_H-M   'P 1'
#
loop_
_entity.id
_entity.type
_entity.pdbx_description
1 polymer ?
#
loop_
_entity_poly.entity_id
_entity_poly.type
_entity_poly.pdbx_seq_one_letter_code
_entity_poly.pdbx_strand_id
1 'polypeptide(L)'
;MPGSGGGLNGPMRLARALSCEAICRIIGRLSEKLRVAGMADVRHRAAIELAAMEGQADVNGVFDIIGPIMVGPSSSHTAGAVRLGLAGRAIVGGQPSRADLTLHGSFAQTYRGHGTDVALIAGILGMRPDDERIPGSFRVACEQGMEFSFAGADLGDVHPNSVLMDLTGPNGLRTTVGGSSVGGGNILITRIDRFDVDFAGTSHALIASYRDQPGVIAKITSLLATEDVNIATMR
;
A
#
# COMPACT_ATOMS: atom_id res chain seq x y z
N MET A 1 -22.13 10.02 51.60
CA MET A 1 -21.67 8.81 50.90
C MET A 1 -22.67 7.70 51.19
N PRO A 2 -23.13 6.93 50.18
CA PRO A 2 -22.27 6.05 49.39
C PRO A 2 -22.25 6.39 47.90
N GLY A 3 -21.10 6.16 47.26
CA GLY A 3 -20.90 6.25 45.82
C GLY A 3 -21.21 4.91 45.16
N SER A 4 -21.98 4.94 44.07
CA SER A 4 -22.18 3.81 43.17
C SER A 4 -21.11 3.82 42.09
N GLY A 5 -20.13 2.93 42.23
CA GLY A 5 -19.19 2.59 41.17
C GLY A 5 -19.93 1.87 40.03
N GLY A 6 -20.16 2.59 38.93
CA GLY A 6 -20.55 2.00 37.66
C GLY A 6 -19.31 1.49 36.94
N GLY A 7 -18.90 0.25 37.22
CA GLY A 7 -17.84 -0.42 36.50
C GLY A 7 -18.22 -0.61 35.02
N LEU A 8 -17.42 -0.02 34.13
CA LEU A 8 -17.43 -0.27 32.69
C LEU A 8 -16.88 -1.68 32.40
N ASN A 9 -17.59 -2.72 32.86
CA ASN A 9 -17.27 -4.13 32.57
C ASN A 9 -18.32 -4.71 31.63
N GLY A 10 -18.49 -4.08 30.47
CA GLY A 10 -19.08 -4.75 29.31
C GLY A 10 -17.99 -5.57 28.61
N PRO A 11 -18.26 -6.80 28.14
CA PRO A 11 -17.29 -7.52 27.33
C PRO A 11 -16.94 -6.66 26.11
N MET A 12 -15.64 -6.35 25.96
CA MET A 12 -15.11 -5.71 24.77
C MET A 12 -15.48 -6.62 23.60
N ARG A 13 -16.50 -6.24 22.83
CA ARG A 13 -16.85 -6.95 21.60
C ARG A 13 -15.61 -6.84 20.72
N LEU A 14 -14.90 -7.96 20.52
CA LEU A 14 -13.91 -8.04 19.45
C LEU A 14 -14.62 -7.53 18.20
N ALA A 15 -14.14 -6.38 17.68
CA ALA A 15 -14.64 -5.84 16.43
C ALA A 15 -14.49 -6.97 15.40
N ARG A 16 -15.62 -7.48 14.90
CA ARG A 16 -15.58 -8.47 13.82
C ARG A 16 -14.79 -7.81 12.69
N ALA A 17 -13.71 -8.45 12.26
CA ALA A 17 -12.99 -8.02 11.07
C ALA A 17 -14.02 -7.90 9.93
N LEU A 18 -14.15 -6.70 9.37
CA LEU A 18 -15.01 -6.48 8.21
C LEU A 18 -14.47 -7.35 7.07
N SER A 19 -15.35 -8.07 6.38
CA SER A 19 -14.92 -8.84 5.20
C SER A 19 -14.40 -7.90 4.11
N CYS A 20 -13.50 -8.39 3.26
CA CYS A 20 -13.00 -7.63 2.10
C CYS A 20 -14.16 -7.03 1.28
N GLU A 21 -15.22 -7.80 1.07
CA GLU A 21 -16.42 -7.39 0.35
C GLU A 21 -17.26 -6.31 1.09
N ALA A 22 -17.25 -6.32 2.43
CA ALA A 22 -17.86 -5.24 3.22
C ALA A 22 -17.03 -3.95 3.10
N ILE A 23 -15.70 -4.06 3.17
CA ILE A 23 -14.79 -2.90 3.06
C ILE A 23 -14.87 -2.30 1.66
N CYS A 24 -14.88 -3.11 0.59
CA CYS A 24 -15.05 -2.62 -0.78
C CYS A 24 -16.37 -1.87 -0.98
N ARG A 25 -17.48 -2.37 -0.40
CA ARG A 25 -18.77 -1.67 -0.43
C ARG A 25 -18.73 -0.34 0.33
N ILE A 26 -18.11 -0.34 1.50
CA ILE A 26 -17.94 0.85 2.33
C ILE A 26 -17.11 1.88 1.58
N ILE A 27 -15.94 1.51 1.05
CA ILE A 27 -15.08 2.39 0.26
C ILE A 27 -15.82 2.91 -0.97
N GLY A 28 -16.56 2.06 -1.70
CA GLY A 28 -17.36 2.48 -2.85
C GLY A 28 -18.42 3.52 -2.49
N ARG A 29 -19.12 3.33 -1.37
CA ARG A 29 -20.12 4.28 -0.87
C ARG A 29 -19.50 5.58 -0.34
N LEU A 30 -18.39 5.50 0.38
CA LEU A 30 -17.62 6.66 0.82
C LEU A 30 -17.13 7.46 -0.40
N SER A 31 -16.61 6.78 -1.41
CA SER A 31 -16.15 7.38 -2.66
C SER A 31 -17.26 8.17 -3.35
N GLU A 32 -18.45 7.58 -3.46
CA GLU A 32 -19.61 8.25 -4.07
C GLU A 32 -20.12 9.42 -3.21
N LYS A 33 -20.24 9.25 -1.88
CA LYS A 33 -20.70 10.31 -0.97
C LYS A 33 -19.73 11.50 -0.94
N LEU A 34 -18.41 11.25 -0.96
CA LEU A 34 -17.38 12.29 -1.02
C LEU A 34 -17.41 13.04 -2.36
N ARG A 35 -17.66 12.33 -3.47
CA ARG A 35 -17.85 12.93 -4.80
C ARG A 35 -19.06 13.87 -4.83
N VAL A 36 -20.20 13.44 -4.29
CA VAL A 36 -21.46 14.21 -4.27
C VAL A 36 -21.36 15.44 -3.35
N ALA A 37 -20.54 15.40 -2.29
CA ALA A 37 -20.38 16.50 -1.34
C ALA A 37 -19.62 17.74 -1.89
N GLY A 38 -19.36 17.83 -3.19
CA GLY A 38 -18.62 18.93 -3.80
C GLY A 38 -17.14 18.95 -3.42
N MET A 39 -16.66 17.89 -2.76
CA MET A 39 -15.26 17.68 -2.46
C MET A 39 -14.56 17.04 -3.68
N ALA A 40 -14.85 17.57 -4.88
CA ALA A 40 -14.49 16.96 -6.17
C ALA A 40 -13.01 17.15 -6.57
N ASP A 41 -12.20 17.75 -5.70
CA ASP A 41 -10.73 17.64 -5.78
C ASP A 41 -10.21 16.59 -4.77
N VAL A 42 -11.12 15.79 -4.17
CA VAL A 42 -10.72 14.54 -3.52
C VAL A 42 -10.34 13.61 -4.67
N ARG A 43 -9.04 13.47 -4.92
CA ARG A 43 -8.46 12.63 -5.99
C ARG A 43 -8.80 11.17 -5.72
N HIS A 44 -10.05 10.80 -5.99
CA HIS A 44 -10.60 9.48 -5.72
C HIS A 44 -10.07 8.51 -6.75
N ARG A 45 -9.04 7.77 -6.36
CA ARG A 45 -9.12 6.31 -6.23
C ARG A 45 -7.77 5.83 -5.74
N ALA A 46 -7.60 5.72 -4.43
CA ALA A 46 -6.87 4.62 -3.86
C ALA A 46 -7.82 4.04 -2.82
N ALA A 47 -8.89 3.41 -3.31
CA ALA A 47 -9.45 2.32 -2.54
C ALA A 47 -8.26 1.39 -2.34
N ILE A 48 -7.77 1.29 -1.12
CA ILE A 48 -6.94 0.15 -0.77
C ILE A 48 -7.86 -1.03 -1.02
N GLU A 49 -7.73 -1.63 -2.22
CA GLU A 49 -7.89 -3.05 -2.32
C GLU A 49 -7.09 -3.59 -1.16
N LEU A 50 -7.80 -4.25 -0.26
CA LEU A 50 -7.22 -5.18 0.67
C LEU A 50 -6.29 -6.12 -0.11
N ALA A 51 -5.07 -5.68 -0.31
CA ALA A 51 -3.98 -6.50 0.12
C ALA A 51 -3.80 -6.19 1.62
N ALA A 52 -4.68 -6.63 2.53
CA ALA A 52 -4.40 -7.95 3.11
C ALA A 52 -3.69 -8.78 2.05
N MET A 53 -2.36 -8.67 2.01
CA MET A 53 -1.51 -9.72 1.47
C MET A 53 -2.06 -11.00 2.11
N GLU A 54 -3.06 -11.64 1.49
CA GLU A 54 -3.71 -12.80 2.08
C GLU A 54 -2.60 -13.84 2.18
N GLY A 55 -2.23 -14.15 3.43
CA GLY A 55 -0.97 -14.77 3.83
C GLY A 55 0.02 -13.72 4.36
N GLN A 56 -0.03 -13.27 5.61
CA GLN A 56 -0.23 -14.01 6.84
C GLN A 56 -1.13 -13.22 7.80
N ALA A 57 -2.09 -13.91 8.40
CA ALA A 57 -2.74 -13.44 9.61
C ALA A 57 -1.68 -13.09 10.66
N ASP A 58 -2.01 -12.14 11.54
CA ASP A 58 -1.30 -11.86 12.79
C ASP A 58 -0.82 -13.14 13.47
N VAL A 59 0.44 -13.48 13.25
CA VAL A 59 1.19 -14.47 14.01
C VAL A 59 2.49 -13.80 14.42
N ASN A 60 2.43 -13.01 15.49
CA ASN A 60 3.60 -12.77 16.35
C ASN A 60 4.01 -14.11 17.00
N GLY A 61 4.46 -15.06 16.19
CA GLY A 61 4.64 -16.46 16.54
C GLY A 61 5.65 -17.13 15.61
N VAL A 62 6.14 -18.29 16.05
CA VAL A 62 7.32 -19.04 15.60
C VAL A 62 7.43 -19.37 14.07
N PHE A 63 6.48 -18.90 13.25
CA PHE A 63 6.40 -19.12 11.80
C PHE A 63 7.02 -18.00 10.94
N ASP A 64 7.46 -16.87 11.53
CA ASP A 64 8.25 -15.83 10.83
C ASP A 64 9.63 -16.32 10.35
N ILE A 65 10.05 -17.53 10.77
CA ILE A 65 11.31 -18.16 10.36
C ILE A 65 11.21 -18.71 8.93
N ILE A 66 9.99 -18.98 8.44
CA ILE A 66 9.75 -19.47 7.07
C ILE A 66 9.42 -18.26 6.21
N GLY A 67 10.37 -17.83 5.37
CA GLY A 67 10.15 -16.74 4.42
C GLY A 67 8.93 -16.97 3.50
N PRO A 68 8.38 -15.90 2.90
CA PRO A 68 7.16 -15.99 2.10
C PRO A 68 7.33 -16.95 0.92
N ILE A 69 6.24 -17.62 0.54
CA ILE A 69 6.17 -18.33 -0.75
C ILE A 69 6.37 -17.29 -1.85
N MET A 70 7.38 -17.51 -2.70
CA MET A 70 7.76 -16.55 -3.72
C MET A 70 8.43 -17.22 -4.92
N VAL A 71 8.41 -16.53 -6.05
CA VAL A 71 9.25 -16.85 -7.21
C VAL A 71 10.53 -16.01 -7.13
N GLY A 72 11.64 -16.60 -6.70
CA GLY A 72 12.95 -15.92 -6.69
C GLY A 72 13.86 -16.37 -5.53
N PRO A 73 15.12 -15.94 -5.52
CA PRO A 73 16.11 -16.40 -4.54
C PRO A 73 16.04 -15.65 -3.19
N SER A 74 15.40 -14.48 -3.13
CA SER A 74 15.52 -13.55 -1.99
C SER A 74 14.20 -12.92 -1.58
N SER A 75 13.80 -13.11 -0.33
CA SER A 75 12.55 -12.58 0.21
C SER A 75 12.51 -11.05 0.25
N SER A 76 13.65 -10.39 0.48
CA SER A 76 13.73 -8.93 0.48
C SER A 76 13.77 -8.35 -0.93
N HIS A 77 14.58 -8.94 -1.80
CA HIS A 77 14.82 -8.42 -3.15
C HIS A 77 13.77 -8.86 -4.16
N THR A 78 12.98 -9.88 -3.85
CA THR A 78 11.90 -10.37 -4.72
C THR A 78 10.54 -10.18 -4.07
N ALA A 79 10.20 -10.88 -2.98
CA ALA A 79 8.86 -10.76 -2.38
C ALA A 79 8.56 -9.35 -1.84
N GLY A 80 9.53 -8.74 -1.15
CA GLY A 80 9.44 -7.35 -0.69
C GLY A 80 9.35 -6.35 -1.84
N ALA A 81 10.12 -6.56 -2.90
CA ALA A 81 10.06 -5.73 -4.11
C ALA A 81 8.71 -5.83 -4.85
N VAL A 82 8.14 -7.03 -5.01
CA VAL A 82 6.79 -7.22 -5.56
C VAL A 82 5.76 -6.51 -4.69
N ARG A 83 5.86 -6.65 -3.36
CA ARG A 83 4.97 -5.97 -2.40
C ARG A 83 5.04 -4.45 -2.51
N LEU A 84 6.24 -3.88 -2.66
CA LEU A 84 6.42 -2.44 -2.88
C LEU A 84 5.74 -1.99 -4.18
N GLY A 85 5.92 -2.72 -5.28
CA GLY A 85 5.27 -2.42 -6.56
C GLY A 85 3.74 -2.48 -6.48
N LEU A 86 3.20 -3.50 -5.79
CA LEU A 86 1.76 -3.64 -5.55
C LEU A 86 1.20 -2.47 -4.74
N ALA A 87 1.91 -2.06 -3.68
CA ALA A 87 1.53 -0.90 -2.89
C ALA A 87 1.53 0.37 -3.74
N GLY A 88 2.57 0.57 -4.56
CA GLY A 88 2.63 1.69 -5.52
C GLY A 88 1.43 1.71 -6.47
N ARG A 89 1.11 0.58 -7.10
CA ARG A 89 -0.06 0.40 -7.99
C ARG A 89 -1.37 0.74 -7.28
N ALA A 90 -1.55 0.27 -6.04
CA ALA A 90 -2.75 0.53 -5.25
C ALA A 90 -2.88 2.02 -4.90
N ILE A 91 -1.78 2.68 -4.52
CA ILE A 91 -1.73 4.10 -4.17
C ILE A 91 -2.08 4.99 -5.37
N VAL A 92 -1.67 4.61 -6.60
CA VAL A 92 -2.05 5.34 -7.82
C VAL A 92 -3.41 4.95 -8.39
N GLY A 93 -4.09 3.98 -7.77
CA GLY A 93 -5.47 3.64 -8.10
C GLY A 93 -5.68 2.68 -9.25
N GLY A 94 -4.64 1.93 -9.64
CA GLY A 94 -4.73 0.97 -10.73
C GLY A 94 -3.44 0.85 -11.52
N GLN A 95 -3.55 0.32 -12.74
CA GLN A 95 -2.39 0.09 -13.62
C GLN A 95 -1.78 1.41 -14.10
N PRO A 96 -0.54 1.75 -13.72
CA PRO A 96 0.10 2.95 -14.25
C PRO A 96 0.49 2.76 -15.73
N SER A 97 0.50 3.87 -16.47
CA SER A 97 1.02 3.93 -17.85
C SER A 97 2.54 4.11 -17.90
N ARG A 98 3.13 4.63 -16.82
CA ARG A 98 4.58 4.84 -16.70
C ARG A 98 5.06 4.66 -15.27
N ALA A 99 6.24 4.06 -15.10
CA ALA A 99 6.92 3.90 -13.82
C ALA A 99 8.41 4.26 -13.92
N ASP A 100 8.83 5.36 -13.30
CA ASP A 100 10.26 5.70 -13.17
C ASP A 100 10.73 5.34 -11.75
N LEU A 101 11.67 4.42 -11.63
CA LEU A 101 12.11 3.86 -10.34
C LEU A 101 13.53 4.32 -10.00
N THR A 102 13.67 4.95 -8.82
CA THR A 102 14.98 5.30 -8.25
C THR A 102 15.29 4.35 -7.11
N LEU A 103 16.31 3.52 -7.28
CA LEU A 103 16.76 2.52 -6.32
C LEU A 103 17.84 3.10 -5.40
N HIS A 104 17.83 2.68 -4.14
CA HIS A 104 18.81 3.06 -3.14
C HIS A 104 19.62 1.87 -2.63
N GLY A 105 20.81 2.11 -2.09
CA GLY A 105 21.57 1.12 -1.32
C GLY A 105 21.75 -0.24 -2.01
N SER A 106 21.42 -1.32 -1.30
CA SER A 106 21.52 -2.70 -1.81
C SER A 106 20.61 -2.95 -3.01
N PHE A 107 19.43 -2.30 -3.08
CA PHE A 107 18.59 -2.36 -4.27
C PHE A 107 19.34 -1.77 -5.47
N ALA A 108 19.93 -0.58 -5.34
CA ALA A 108 20.69 0.03 -6.44
C ALA A 108 21.91 -0.80 -6.88
N GLN A 109 22.57 -1.46 -5.94
CA GLN A 109 23.80 -2.21 -6.19
C GLN A 109 23.56 -3.59 -6.82
N THR A 110 22.46 -4.26 -6.45
CA THR A 110 22.28 -5.69 -6.77
C THR A 110 21.00 -6.04 -7.52
N TYR A 111 20.20 -5.04 -7.94
CA TYR A 111 18.87 -5.29 -8.50
C TYR A 111 18.85 -6.31 -9.65
N ARG A 112 19.82 -6.27 -10.58
CA ARG A 112 19.89 -7.23 -11.70
C ARG A 112 20.23 -8.65 -11.25
N GLY A 113 21.08 -8.80 -10.23
CA GLY A 113 21.53 -10.11 -9.75
C GLY A 113 20.46 -10.83 -8.94
N HIS A 114 19.61 -10.08 -8.24
CA HIS A 114 18.52 -10.63 -7.43
C HIS A 114 17.12 -10.50 -8.08
N GLY A 115 17.04 -9.92 -9.28
CA GLY A 115 15.78 -9.70 -10.00
C GLY A 115 14.84 -8.69 -9.34
N THR A 116 15.38 -7.70 -8.61
CA THR A 116 14.59 -6.67 -7.92
C THR A 116 13.88 -5.74 -8.88
N ASP A 117 14.51 -5.41 -10.00
CA ASP A 117 13.89 -4.67 -11.10
C ASP A 117 12.68 -5.41 -11.67
N VAL A 118 12.87 -6.70 -12.00
CA VAL A 118 11.83 -7.60 -12.48
C VAL A 118 10.69 -7.71 -11.47
N ALA A 119 11.01 -7.85 -10.19
CA ALA A 119 10.05 -7.96 -9.08
C ALA A 119 9.26 -6.66 -8.84
N LEU A 120 9.91 -5.49 -8.87
CA LEU A 120 9.23 -4.19 -8.74
C LEU A 120 8.22 -3.99 -9.87
N ILE A 121 8.62 -4.26 -11.12
CA ILE A 121 7.72 -4.14 -12.27
C ILE A 121 6.59 -5.17 -12.20
N ALA A 122 6.86 -6.40 -11.77
CA ALA A 122 5.83 -7.41 -11.55
C ALA A 122 4.76 -6.92 -10.55
N GLY A 123 5.19 -6.35 -9.42
CA GLY A 123 4.28 -5.78 -8.44
C GLY A 123 3.45 -4.62 -8.99
N ILE A 124 4.09 -3.72 -9.75
CA ILE A 124 3.41 -2.59 -10.42
C ILE A 124 2.36 -3.08 -11.43
N LEU A 125 2.59 -4.21 -12.08
CA LEU A 125 1.65 -4.88 -12.99
C LEU A 125 0.53 -5.65 -12.26
N GLY A 126 0.53 -5.66 -10.93
CA GLY A 126 -0.48 -6.35 -10.11
C GLY A 126 -0.20 -7.82 -9.83
N MET A 127 1.02 -8.30 -10.09
CA MET A 127 1.41 -9.68 -9.77
C MET A 127 1.68 -9.84 -8.27
N ARG A 128 1.36 -11.02 -7.71
CA ARG A 128 1.64 -11.39 -6.32
C ARG A 128 3.02 -12.04 -6.20
N PRO A 129 3.64 -12.10 -5.01
CA PRO A 129 5.00 -12.66 -4.83
C PRO A 129 5.18 -14.10 -5.34
N ASP A 130 4.11 -14.88 -5.36
CA ASP A 130 4.02 -16.28 -5.80
C ASP A 130 3.63 -16.45 -7.28
N ASP A 131 3.46 -15.35 -8.02
CA ASP A 131 3.02 -15.37 -9.42
C ASP A 131 4.15 -15.84 -10.36
N GLU A 132 3.89 -16.92 -11.10
CA GLU A 132 4.85 -17.50 -12.05
C GLU A 132 5.25 -16.56 -13.19
N ARG A 133 4.48 -15.49 -13.43
CA ARG A 133 4.75 -14.51 -14.49
C ARG A 133 5.85 -13.52 -14.12
N ILE A 134 6.29 -13.46 -12.85
CA ILE A 134 7.30 -12.50 -12.37
C ILE A 134 8.52 -12.43 -13.30
N PRO A 135 9.18 -13.53 -13.70
CA PRO A 135 10.37 -13.46 -14.57
C PRO A 135 10.11 -12.80 -15.94
N GLY A 136 8.86 -12.80 -16.40
CA GLY A 136 8.44 -12.19 -17.65
C GLY A 136 7.87 -10.77 -17.52
N SER A 137 7.98 -10.12 -16.36
CA SER A 137 7.28 -8.86 -16.06
C SER A 137 7.59 -7.74 -17.06
N PHE A 138 8.84 -7.60 -17.52
CA PHE A 138 9.19 -6.60 -18.53
C PHE A 138 8.49 -6.82 -19.86
N ARG A 139 8.37 -8.08 -20.30
CA ARG A 139 7.62 -8.42 -21.52
C ARG A 139 6.14 -8.06 -21.34
N VAL A 140 5.55 -8.40 -20.20
CA VAL A 140 4.15 -8.08 -19.89
C VAL A 140 3.94 -6.56 -19.83
N ALA A 141 4.88 -5.80 -19.27
CA ALA A 141 4.83 -4.33 -19.27
C ALA A 141 4.80 -3.77 -20.70
N CYS A 142 5.69 -4.24 -21.57
CA CYS A 142 5.71 -3.84 -22.99
C CYS A 142 4.40 -4.21 -23.71
N GLU A 143 3.87 -5.41 -23.49
CA GLU A 143 2.59 -5.87 -24.06
C GLU A 143 1.40 -5.01 -23.61
N GLN A 144 1.45 -4.49 -22.38
CA GLN A 144 0.45 -3.57 -21.83
C GLN A 144 0.71 -2.10 -22.16
N GLY A 145 1.80 -1.79 -22.87
CA GLY A 145 2.19 -0.41 -23.20
C GLY A 145 2.63 0.43 -22.00
N MET A 146 3.05 -0.20 -20.89
CA MET A 146 3.59 0.50 -19.73
C MET A 146 5.07 0.81 -19.95
N GLU A 147 5.43 2.09 -19.95
CA GLU A 147 6.82 2.54 -19.98
C GLU A 147 7.45 2.42 -18.59
N PHE A 148 8.74 2.09 -18.52
CA PHE A 148 9.45 2.12 -17.24
C PHE A 148 10.93 2.42 -17.39
N SER A 149 11.52 2.97 -16.32
CA SER A 149 12.95 3.27 -16.25
C SER A 149 13.52 3.00 -14.85
N PHE A 150 14.83 2.80 -14.77
CA PHE A 150 15.54 2.57 -13.51
C PHE A 150 16.74 3.50 -13.41
N ALA A 151 16.91 4.10 -12.24
CA ALA A 151 18.08 4.86 -11.83
C ALA A 151 18.54 4.43 -10.43
N GLY A 152 19.82 4.63 -10.12
CA GLY A 152 20.34 4.49 -8.77
C GLY A 152 20.61 5.87 -8.17
N ALA A 153 20.26 6.08 -6.90
CA ALA A 153 20.59 7.30 -6.17
C ALA A 153 20.76 7.04 -4.66
N ASP A 154 21.48 7.95 -4.00
CA ASP A 154 21.42 8.06 -2.55
C ASP A 154 20.13 8.80 -2.16
N LEU A 155 19.27 8.16 -1.36
CA LEU A 155 18.00 8.70 -0.91
C LEU A 155 18.10 9.24 0.54
N GLY A 156 19.32 9.32 1.09
CA GLY A 156 19.59 9.79 2.44
C GLY A 156 19.45 8.68 3.48
N ASP A 157 18.99 9.06 4.68
CA ASP A 157 18.84 8.14 5.81
C ASP A 157 17.57 7.29 5.67
N VAL A 158 17.63 6.31 4.77
CA VAL A 158 16.57 5.32 4.53
C VAL A 158 17.15 3.91 4.55
N HIS A 159 16.28 2.90 4.62
CA HIS A 159 16.70 1.51 4.60
C HIS A 159 17.47 1.17 3.30
N PRO A 160 18.53 0.33 3.32
CA PRO A 160 19.32 0.03 2.12
C PRO A 160 18.52 -0.64 0.98
N ASN A 161 17.38 -1.25 1.29
CA ASN A 161 16.45 -1.82 0.30
C ASN A 161 15.29 -0.87 0.02
N SER A 162 15.59 0.38 -0.37
CA SER A 162 14.58 1.40 -0.64
C SER A 162 14.42 1.69 -2.13
N VAL A 163 13.22 2.12 -2.49
CA VAL A 163 12.86 2.61 -3.81
C VAL A 163 11.98 3.85 -3.70
N LEU A 164 12.20 4.80 -4.61
CA LEU A 164 11.27 5.88 -4.91
C LEU A 164 10.67 5.61 -6.29
N MET A 165 9.35 5.46 -6.36
CA MET A 165 8.61 5.18 -7.57
C MET A 165 7.82 6.42 -7.98
N ASP A 166 8.12 6.96 -9.15
CA ASP A 166 7.30 7.97 -9.78
C ASP A 166 6.35 7.29 -10.78
N LEU A 167 5.08 7.20 -10.41
CA LEU A 167 4.07 6.43 -11.13
C LEU A 167 3.07 7.37 -11.79
N THR A 168 2.80 7.17 -13.07
CA THR A 168 1.71 7.85 -13.79
C THR A 168 0.49 6.95 -13.80
N GLY A 169 -0.50 7.25 -12.97
CA GLY A 169 -1.70 6.44 -12.81
C GLY A 169 -2.64 6.49 -14.03
N PRO A 170 -3.73 5.69 -14.02
CA PRO A 170 -4.70 5.64 -15.13
C PRO A 170 -5.36 6.98 -15.47
N ASN A 171 -5.36 7.93 -14.53
CA ASN A 171 -5.90 9.28 -14.69
C ASN A 171 -4.89 10.27 -15.29
N GLY A 172 -3.68 9.82 -15.65
CA GLY A 172 -2.59 10.65 -16.13
C GLY A 172 -1.89 11.49 -15.07
N LEU A 173 -2.27 11.36 -13.79
CA LEU A 173 -1.60 12.05 -12.69
C LEU A 173 -0.35 11.29 -12.27
N ARG A 174 0.70 12.05 -11.97
CA ARG A 174 1.95 11.53 -11.41
C ARG A 174 1.86 11.54 -9.88
N THR A 175 2.20 10.42 -9.27
CA THR A 175 2.29 10.24 -7.82
C THR A 175 3.64 9.63 -7.47
N THR A 176 4.29 10.19 -6.46
CA THR A 176 5.57 9.68 -5.97
C THR A 176 5.32 8.78 -4.77
N VAL A 177 5.84 7.55 -4.79
CA VAL A 177 5.69 6.58 -3.69
C VAL A 177 7.07 6.10 -3.26
N GLY A 178 7.43 6.36 -2.02
CA GLY A 178 8.68 5.88 -1.41
C GLY A 178 8.40 4.73 -0.47
N GLY A 179 9.28 3.72 -0.48
CA GLY A 179 9.18 2.63 0.47
C GLY A 179 10.41 1.74 0.53
N SER A 180 10.42 0.89 1.54
CA SER A 180 11.54 0.04 1.94
C SER A 180 11.08 -1.41 2.10
N SER A 181 11.89 -2.36 1.64
CA SER A 181 11.75 -3.77 2.04
C SER A 181 12.57 -4.03 3.30
N VAL A 182 11.92 -4.22 4.44
CA VAL A 182 12.54 -4.29 5.77
C VAL A 182 12.94 -5.71 6.21
N GLY A 183 12.75 -6.72 5.35
CA GLY A 183 13.16 -8.11 5.61
C GLY A 183 11.97 -9.06 5.77
N GLY A 184 12.18 -10.36 5.55
CA GLY A 184 11.10 -11.37 5.58
C GLY A 184 10.01 -11.17 4.49
N GLY A 185 10.29 -10.34 3.48
CA GLY A 185 9.29 -9.87 2.52
C GLY A 185 8.36 -8.78 3.06
N ASN A 186 8.55 -8.29 4.29
CA ASN A 186 7.79 -7.17 4.83
C ASN A 186 8.26 -5.85 4.20
N ILE A 187 7.32 -4.92 4.08
CA ILE A 187 7.56 -3.61 3.47
C ILE A 187 7.13 -2.49 4.41
N LEU A 188 7.65 -1.31 4.15
CA LEU A 188 7.22 -0.07 4.78
C LEU A 188 7.14 1.02 3.72
N ILE A 189 5.95 1.57 3.48
CA ILE A 189 5.77 2.79 2.69
C ILE A 189 6.14 3.96 3.59
N THR A 190 7.10 4.75 3.13
CA THR A 190 7.69 5.87 3.88
C THR A 190 7.30 7.23 3.31
N ARG A 191 6.81 7.28 2.06
CA ARG A 191 6.44 8.53 1.39
C ARG A 191 5.31 8.36 0.40
N ILE A 192 4.39 9.32 0.38
CA ILE A 192 3.40 9.51 -0.69
C ILE A 192 3.41 10.99 -1.06
N ASP A 193 3.73 11.28 -2.32
CA ASP A 193 4.03 12.61 -2.83
C ASP A 193 5.06 13.35 -1.95
N ARG A 194 4.60 14.40 -1.26
CA ARG A 194 5.44 15.23 -0.37
C ARG A 194 5.24 14.90 1.10
N PHE A 195 4.45 13.88 1.42
CA PHE A 195 4.10 13.51 2.78
C PHE A 195 4.89 12.28 3.21
N ASP A 196 5.55 12.38 4.35
CA ASP A 196 6.18 11.24 4.99
C ASP A 196 5.11 10.44 5.74
N VAL A 197 5.13 9.13 5.53
CA VAL A 197 4.16 8.18 6.08
C VAL A 197 4.89 6.99 6.69
N ASP A 198 4.17 6.17 7.44
CA ASP A 198 4.69 4.93 8.02
C ASP A 198 3.59 3.89 7.89
N PHE A 199 3.60 3.18 6.77
CA PHE A 199 2.55 2.23 6.43
C PHE A 199 3.13 0.89 6.02
N ALA A 200 2.97 -0.11 6.90
CA ALA A 200 3.52 -1.45 6.72
C ALA A 200 2.70 -2.35 5.78
N GLY A 201 1.51 -1.92 5.33
CA GLY A 201 0.65 -2.76 4.48
C GLY A 201 0.01 -3.97 5.18
N THR A 202 0.13 -4.06 6.51
CA THR A 202 -0.44 -5.15 7.33
C THR A 202 -1.88 -4.89 7.80
N SER A 203 -2.35 -3.65 7.64
CA SER A 203 -3.69 -3.21 8.05
C SER A 203 -4.41 -2.53 6.89
N HIS A 204 -5.74 -2.42 7.00
CA HIS A 204 -6.53 -1.62 6.07
C HIS A 204 -6.22 -0.15 6.28
N ALA A 205 -5.93 0.57 5.20
CA ALA A 205 -5.79 2.02 5.22
C ALA A 205 -6.74 2.66 4.20
N LEU A 206 -7.05 3.93 4.44
CA LEU A 206 -7.77 4.78 3.51
C LEU A 206 -6.86 5.96 3.23
N ILE A 207 -6.45 6.12 1.96
CA ILE A 207 -5.66 7.27 1.54
C ILE A 207 -6.61 8.24 0.86
N ALA A 208 -6.75 9.43 1.45
CA ALA A 208 -7.60 10.48 0.93
C ALA A 208 -6.75 11.73 0.67
N SER A 209 -6.61 12.10 -0.61
CA SER A 209 -6.07 13.40 -1.00
C SER A 209 -7.26 14.32 -1.24
N TYR A 210 -7.32 15.47 -0.59
CA TYR A 210 -8.44 16.42 -0.67
C TYR A 210 -7.93 17.86 -0.61
N ARG A 211 -8.72 18.80 -1.12
CA ARG A 211 -8.45 20.23 -0.93
C ARG A 211 -8.75 20.59 0.52
N ASP A 212 -7.79 21.22 1.19
CA ASP A 212 -7.98 21.63 2.59
C ASP A 212 -9.11 22.65 2.71
N GLN A 213 -10.10 22.30 3.52
CA GLN A 213 -11.32 23.07 3.76
C GLN A 213 -11.83 22.79 5.18
N PRO A 214 -12.34 23.80 5.90
CA PRO A 214 -12.93 23.59 7.22
C PRO A 214 -14.00 22.49 7.21
N GLY A 215 -13.88 21.54 8.14
CA GLY A 215 -14.84 20.45 8.34
C GLY A 215 -14.66 19.23 7.41
N VAL A 216 -13.66 19.22 6.53
CA VAL A 216 -13.42 18.11 5.59
C VAL A 216 -13.13 16.78 6.31
N ILE A 217 -12.27 16.81 7.33
CA ILE A 217 -11.95 15.64 8.17
C ILE A 217 -13.19 15.16 8.91
N ALA A 218 -13.97 16.07 9.50
CA ALA A 218 -15.19 15.73 10.21
C ALA A 218 -16.23 15.04 9.30
N LYS A 219 -16.33 15.47 8.04
CA LYS A 219 -17.18 14.79 7.04
C LYS A 219 -16.68 13.37 6.76
N ILE A 220 -15.37 13.19 6.53
CA ILE A 220 -14.77 11.87 6.27
C ILE A 220 -14.99 10.93 7.45
N THR A 221 -14.68 11.37 8.67
CA THR A 221 -14.86 10.54 9.88
C THR A 221 -16.33 10.25 10.16
N SER A 222 -17.23 11.20 9.92
CA SER A 222 -18.68 10.96 10.03
C SER A 222 -19.16 9.92 9.03
N LEU A 223 -18.68 9.96 7.78
CA LEU A 223 -19.00 8.95 6.78
C LEU A 223 -18.52 7.56 7.19
N LEU A 224 -17.29 7.44 7.69
CA LEU A 224 -16.75 6.19 8.24
C LEU A 224 -17.61 5.68 9.40
N ALA A 225 -18.01 6.57 10.32
CA ALA A 225 -18.88 6.22 11.44
C ALA A 225 -20.28 5.75 10.98
N THR A 226 -20.88 6.36 9.95
CA THR A 226 -22.18 5.88 9.40
C THR A 226 -22.12 4.49 8.80
N GLU A 227 -20.93 4.02 8.46
CA GLU A 227 -20.67 2.70 7.89
C GLU A 227 -20.08 1.71 8.93
N ASP A 228 -20.09 2.07 10.22
CA ASP A 228 -19.59 1.27 11.35
C ASP A 228 -18.09 0.88 11.20
N VAL A 229 -17.28 1.81 10.68
CA VAL A 229 -15.84 1.64 10.49
C VAL A 229 -15.07 2.31 11.62
N ASN A 230 -14.25 1.53 12.32
CA ASN A 230 -13.31 2.04 13.31
C ASN A 230 -12.05 2.63 12.64
N ILE A 231 -11.50 3.68 13.24
CA ILE A 231 -10.22 4.27 12.85
C ILE A 231 -9.18 3.89 13.90
N ALA A 232 -8.30 2.95 13.57
CA ALA A 232 -7.22 2.55 14.47
C ALA A 232 -6.14 3.63 14.59
N THR A 233 -5.84 4.33 13.50
CA THR A 233 -4.85 5.41 13.44
C THR A 233 -5.21 6.36 12.29
N MET A 234 -4.96 7.65 12.47
CA MET A 234 -5.05 8.69 11.44
C MET A 234 -3.76 9.50 11.49
N ARG A 235 -3.21 9.81 10.31
CA ARG A 235 -2.02 10.65 10.14
C ARG A 235 -2.28 11.68 9.06
#